data_AF-A0A7C5DBC3-F1
#
_entry.id   AF-A0A7C5DBC3-F1
#
_cell.length_a   1.000
_cell.length_b   1.000
_cell.length_c   1.000
_cell.angle_alpha   90.00
_cell.angle_beta   90.00
_cell.angle_gamma   90.00
#
_symmetry.space_group_name_H-M   'P 1'
#
loop_
_entity.id
_entity.type
_entity.pdbx_description
1 polymer ?
#
loop_
_entity_poly.entity_id
_entity_poly.type
_entity_poly.pdbx_seq_one_letter_code
_entity_poly.pdbx_strand_id
1 'polypeptide(L)'
;MRKIFIALLLLFSALVACPPLIDRCVVYLNKPGIGLKPVPSEMIEALQRQTRADRVVIEEQDGIGRIAIVKKPRYRATSLSSSVDLLFRFKEKQCARSWESFHRCINQKRNPEDEALYQKLDREFVSRVICEEGKACVDPDFSKWRLHWETPAHLVLETDISDRGIPTVEAAKKSLHRINALLKNVVYGAHFPEAVAESSPDALFFVNEVPVQNYGFPKSVQHILKSLKETGYLEGMAWDEIRNAAALAGAGRCLYFVPEGCGKKSAWTTGSNASRIRFDDRRCPHVEILR
;
A
#
# COMPACT_ATOMS: atom_id res chain seq x y z
N MET A 1 -32.54 -10.30 -34.51
CA MET A 1 -31.20 -9.77 -34.85
C MET A 1 -30.88 -8.57 -33.96
N ARG A 2 -29.80 -8.71 -33.17
CA ARG A 2 -28.88 -7.68 -32.65
C ARG A 2 -29.46 -6.32 -32.20
N LYS A 3 -29.38 -6.04 -30.90
CA LYS A 3 -28.94 -4.76 -30.29
C LYS A 3 -28.75 -4.91 -28.77
N ILE A 4 -27.79 -5.74 -28.38
CA ILE A 4 -27.06 -5.57 -27.12
C ILE A 4 -25.63 -5.46 -27.60
N PHE A 5 -24.99 -4.32 -27.43
CA PHE A 5 -23.53 -4.13 -27.32
C PHE A 5 -23.25 -2.62 -27.41
N ILE A 6 -22.24 -2.18 -26.65
CA ILE A 6 -21.72 -0.81 -26.53
C ILE A 6 -22.47 0.07 -25.50
N ALA A 7 -22.45 -0.37 -24.25
CA ALA A 7 -22.51 0.54 -23.09
C ALA A 7 -21.55 0.12 -21.96
N LEU A 8 -20.52 -0.70 -22.28
CA LEU A 8 -19.62 -1.30 -21.29
C LEU A 8 -18.15 -0.85 -21.43
N LEU A 9 -17.90 0.24 -22.15
CA LEU A 9 -16.54 0.71 -22.47
C LEU A 9 -16.23 2.14 -21.98
N LEU A 10 -17.06 2.70 -21.10
CA LEU A 10 -16.82 4.00 -20.45
C LEU A 10 -16.61 3.92 -18.94
N LEU A 11 -16.52 2.71 -18.37
CA LEU A 11 -16.29 2.49 -16.93
C LEU A 11 -14.80 2.22 -16.57
N PHE A 12 -13.90 2.16 -17.55
CA PHE A 12 -12.49 1.81 -17.33
C PHE A 12 -11.48 2.95 -17.50
N SER A 13 -11.93 4.16 -17.86
CA SER A 13 -11.05 5.32 -18.06
C SER A 13 -11.11 6.38 -16.94
N ALA A 14 -11.86 6.12 -15.87
CA ALA A 14 -11.57 6.74 -14.56
C ALA A 14 -10.36 6.03 -13.95
N LEU A 15 -9.24 6.10 -14.68
CA LEU A 15 -7.91 5.86 -14.17
C LEU A 15 -7.83 6.57 -12.83
N VAL A 16 -7.69 5.73 -11.82
CA VAL A 16 -7.19 6.02 -10.50
C VAL A 16 -5.91 6.81 -10.68
N ALA A 17 -6.03 8.12 -10.86
CA ALA A 17 -5.00 9.04 -10.46
C ALA A 17 -5.00 8.94 -8.94
N CYS A 18 -4.34 7.89 -8.41
CA CYS A 18 -3.97 7.87 -7.02
C CYS A 18 -3.19 9.17 -6.83
N PRO A 19 -3.73 10.16 -6.10
CA PRO A 19 -2.99 11.39 -5.90
C PRO A 19 -1.65 11.00 -5.27
N PRO A 20 -0.56 11.69 -5.64
CA PRO A 20 0.76 11.30 -5.19
C PRO A 20 0.76 11.15 -3.67
N LEU A 21 1.36 10.06 -3.18
CA LEU A 21 1.55 9.86 -1.74
C LEU A 21 2.39 11.02 -1.22
N ILE A 22 1.75 11.87 -0.43
CA ILE A 22 2.43 12.92 0.30
C ILE A 22 2.86 12.29 1.62
N ASP A 23 4.14 11.98 1.75
CA ASP A 23 4.75 11.46 2.98
C ASP A 23 5.34 12.59 3.84
N ARG A 24 5.49 13.79 3.27
CA ARG A 24 6.11 14.95 3.91
C ARG A 24 5.41 16.25 3.55
N CYS A 25 5.19 17.09 4.56
CA CYS A 25 4.77 18.48 4.41
C CYS A 25 5.79 19.39 5.10
N VAL A 26 6.20 20.48 4.45
CA VAL A 26 7.23 21.41 4.90
C VAL A 26 6.74 22.86 4.78
N VAL A 27 6.92 23.62 5.85
CA VAL A 27 6.66 25.05 5.95
C VAL A 27 7.97 25.77 6.22
N TYR A 28 8.32 26.71 5.34
CA TYR A 28 9.44 27.62 5.50
C TYR A 28 8.93 29.01 5.88
N LEU A 29 9.50 29.58 6.94
CA LEU A 29 9.12 30.83 7.56
C LEU A 29 10.14 31.92 7.20
N ASN A 30 10.21 32.32 5.92
CA ASN A 30 11.16 33.34 5.49
C ASN A 30 10.62 34.76 5.70
N LYS A 31 10.63 35.21 6.95
CA LYS A 31 10.28 36.57 7.32
C LYS A 31 11.44 37.24 8.06
N PRO A 32 11.91 38.43 7.63
CA PRO A 32 12.91 39.23 8.33
C PRO A 32 12.60 39.38 9.82
N GLY A 33 13.62 39.15 10.66
CA GLY A 33 13.49 39.24 12.11
C GLY A 33 12.78 38.05 12.77
N ILE A 34 12.32 37.06 12.00
CA ILE A 34 11.75 35.81 12.53
C ILE A 34 12.81 34.71 12.48
N GLY A 35 13.32 34.36 13.66
CA GLY A 35 14.13 33.16 13.88
C GLY A 35 13.33 32.14 14.69
N LEU A 36 13.56 30.85 14.45
CA LEU A 36 12.98 29.81 15.30
C LEU A 36 13.89 29.63 16.51
N LYS A 37 13.38 30.02 17.69
CA LYS A 37 14.02 29.61 18.95
C LYS A 37 14.06 28.07 19.00
N PRO A 38 15.13 27.45 19.55
CA PRO A 38 15.19 26.01 19.73
C PRO A 38 13.95 25.51 20.47
N VAL A 39 13.17 24.64 19.83
CA VAL A 39 11.97 24.07 20.44
C VAL A 39 12.37 22.89 21.32
N PRO A 40 11.96 22.83 22.60
CA PRO A 40 12.25 21.72 23.48
C PRO A 40 11.75 20.38 22.91
N SER A 41 12.52 19.31 23.11
CA SER A 41 12.18 17.98 22.59
C SER A 41 10.83 17.47 23.09
N GLU A 42 10.48 17.76 24.35
CA GLU A 42 9.18 17.40 24.93
C GLU A 42 8.00 18.03 24.19
N MET A 43 8.15 19.27 23.71
CA MET A 43 7.13 19.95 22.91
C MET A 43 7.03 19.32 21.53
N ILE A 44 8.15 18.95 20.90
CA ILE A 44 8.15 18.24 19.61
C ILE A 44 7.43 16.89 19.76
N GLU A 45 7.71 16.14 20.82
CA GLU A 45 7.02 14.89 21.12
C GLU A 45 5.53 15.07 21.37
N ALA A 46 5.14 16.11 22.11
CA ALA A 46 3.73 16.45 22.33
C ALA A 46 3.02 16.74 20.99
N LEU A 47 3.65 17.53 20.12
CA LEU A 47 3.13 17.83 18.79
C LEU A 47 3.05 16.57 17.91
N GLN A 48 4.05 15.68 17.96
CA GLN A 48 4.02 14.39 17.25
C GLN A 48 2.82 13.53 17.69
N ARG A 49 2.62 13.38 19.01
CA ARG A 49 1.50 12.60 19.57
C ARG A 49 0.15 13.21 19.19
N GLN A 50 0.00 14.53 19.35
CA GLN A 50 -1.24 15.25 19.04
C GLN A 50 -1.62 15.17 17.55
N THR A 51 -0.63 15.26 16.65
CA THR A 51 -0.87 15.24 15.20
C THR A 51 -0.81 13.84 14.57
N ARG A 52 -0.48 12.82 15.38
CA ARG A 52 -0.19 11.45 14.92
C ARG A 52 0.83 11.45 13.78
N ALA A 53 1.83 12.32 13.86
CA ALA A 53 2.92 12.37 12.90
C ALA A 53 4.04 11.41 13.31
N ASP A 54 4.64 10.72 12.36
CA ASP A 54 5.81 9.87 12.63
C ASP A 54 7.02 10.74 13.00
N ARG A 55 7.15 11.91 12.37
CA ARG A 55 8.19 12.89 12.70
C ARG A 55 7.68 14.32 12.58
N VAL A 56 8.05 15.16 13.54
CA VAL A 56 7.97 16.61 13.44
C VAL A 56 9.40 17.14 13.57
N VAL A 57 9.82 18.00 12.66
CA VAL A 57 11.13 18.65 12.64
C VAL A 57 10.89 20.15 12.67
N ILE A 58 11.47 20.84 13.65
CA ILE A 58 11.40 22.29 13.77
C ILE A 58 12.83 22.77 13.98
N GLU A 59 13.39 23.42 12.96
CA GLU A 59 14.81 23.79 12.91
C GLU A 59 15.01 25.02 12.04
N GLU A 60 16.20 25.62 12.09
CA GLU A 60 16.62 26.60 11.09
C GLU A 60 17.44 25.90 10.00
N GLN A 61 17.10 26.16 8.74
CA GLN A 61 17.84 25.70 7.58
C GLN A 61 18.25 26.93 6.75
N ASP A 62 19.55 27.11 6.53
CA ASP A 62 20.11 28.28 5.82
C ASP A 62 19.64 29.64 6.40
N GLY A 63 19.46 29.69 7.73
CA GLY A 63 18.98 30.88 8.44
C GLY A 63 17.49 31.18 8.25
N ILE A 64 16.71 30.21 7.76
CA ILE A 64 15.26 30.29 7.58
C ILE A 64 14.60 29.24 8.47
N GLY A 65 13.61 29.66 9.26
CA GLY A 65 12.84 28.74 10.09
C GLY A 65 12.10 27.71 9.24
N ARG A 66 12.25 26.43 9.57
CA ARG A 66 11.68 25.30 8.84
C ARG A 66 10.91 24.38 9.80
N ILE A 67 9.66 24.09 9.44
CA ILE A 67 8.80 23.11 10.11
C ILE A 67 8.49 22.01 9.10
N ALA A 68 8.87 20.77 9.37
CA ALA A 68 8.53 19.62 8.54
C ALA A 68 7.75 18.57 9.35
N ILE A 69 6.67 18.07 8.77
CA ILE A 69 5.88 16.95 9.27
C ILE A 69 6.09 15.79 8.30
N VAL A 70 6.48 14.63 8.83
CA VAL A 70 6.61 13.39 8.07
C VAL A 70 5.56 12.41 8.58
N LYS A 71 4.78 11.85 7.67
CA LYS A 71 3.96 10.67 7.92
C LYS A 71 4.38 9.58 6.97
N LYS A 72 4.86 8.47 7.52
CA LYS A 72 5.16 7.28 6.74
C LYS A 72 3.87 6.81 6.07
N PRO A 73 3.93 6.38 4.80
CA PRO A 73 2.79 5.74 4.17
C PRO A 73 2.40 4.55 5.03
N ARG A 74 1.13 4.54 5.47
CA ARG A 74 0.55 3.39 6.14
C ARG A 74 0.00 2.51 5.03
N TYR A 75 0.36 1.25 5.03
CA TYR A 75 -0.17 0.27 4.11
C TYR A 75 -1.25 -0.53 4.82
N ARG A 76 -2.30 -0.90 4.10
CA ARG A 76 -3.31 -1.85 4.56
C ARG A 76 -3.26 -3.05 3.64
N ALA A 77 -3.11 -4.24 4.21
CA ALA A 77 -3.29 -5.49 3.48
C ALA A 77 -4.71 -5.54 2.89
N THR A 78 -4.82 -5.81 1.59
CA THR A 78 -6.08 -5.93 0.87
C THR A 78 -6.38 -7.35 0.47
N SER A 79 -5.35 -8.16 0.24
CA SER A 79 -5.51 -9.59 0.00
C SER A 79 -4.31 -10.36 0.51
N LEU A 80 -4.54 -11.64 0.75
CA LEU A 80 -3.52 -12.61 1.11
C LEU A 80 -3.62 -13.77 0.13
N SER A 81 -2.48 -14.18 -0.41
CA SER A 81 -2.39 -15.34 -1.29
C SER A 81 -1.30 -16.30 -0.82
N SER A 82 -1.57 -17.58 -0.92
CA SER A 82 -0.59 -18.64 -0.70
C SER A 82 -0.65 -19.62 -1.86
N SER A 83 0.49 -20.14 -2.29
CA SER A 83 0.59 -21.01 -3.45
C SER A 83 1.47 -22.22 -3.18
N VAL A 84 1.23 -23.29 -3.94
CA VAL A 84 2.01 -24.53 -3.88
C VAL A 84 2.30 -25.04 -5.28
N ASP A 85 3.56 -25.31 -5.56
CA ASP A 85 3.99 -25.97 -6.80
C ASP A 85 4.09 -27.49 -6.59
N LEU A 86 3.37 -28.22 -7.44
CA LEU A 86 3.27 -29.66 -7.50
C LEU A 86 4.04 -30.24 -8.68
N LEU A 87 4.88 -29.44 -9.38
CA LEU A 87 5.62 -29.85 -10.57
C LEU A 87 6.47 -31.10 -10.33
N PHE A 88 6.95 -31.29 -9.11
CA PHE A 88 7.68 -32.50 -8.70
C PHE A 88 6.87 -33.80 -8.79
N ARG A 89 5.53 -33.71 -8.83
CA ARG A 89 4.60 -34.84 -8.98
C ARG A 89 4.41 -35.26 -10.44
N PHE A 90 4.67 -34.36 -11.39
CA PHE A 90 4.47 -34.61 -12.81
C PHE A 90 5.73 -35.25 -13.40
N LYS A 91 5.55 -36.33 -14.17
CA LYS A 91 6.65 -37.00 -14.88
C LYS A 91 7.23 -36.10 -15.96
N GLU A 92 6.36 -35.48 -16.75
CA GLU A 92 6.75 -34.60 -17.85
C GLU A 92 6.64 -33.13 -17.43
N LYS A 93 7.65 -32.67 -16.67
CA LYS A 93 7.70 -31.30 -16.14
C LYS A 93 7.50 -30.23 -17.22
N GLN A 94 7.96 -30.46 -18.45
CA GLN A 94 7.77 -29.50 -19.54
C GLN A 94 6.30 -29.36 -19.95
N CYS A 95 5.52 -30.44 -19.87
CA CYS A 95 4.08 -30.41 -20.14
C CYS A 95 3.34 -29.64 -19.04
N ALA A 96 3.71 -29.80 -17.78
CA ALA A 96 2.98 -29.21 -16.65
C ALA A 96 3.33 -27.75 -16.33
N ARG A 97 4.33 -27.16 -17.02
CA ARG A 97 4.76 -25.76 -16.81
C ARG A 97 3.73 -24.71 -17.24
N SER A 98 2.85 -25.04 -18.18
CA SER A 98 1.80 -24.14 -18.64
C SER A 98 0.62 -24.92 -19.19
N TRP A 99 -0.58 -24.33 -19.14
CA TRP A 99 -1.79 -24.92 -19.73
C TRP A 99 -1.63 -25.24 -21.22
N GLU A 100 -0.97 -24.36 -21.96
CA GLU A 100 -0.74 -24.55 -23.39
C GLU A 100 0.12 -25.79 -23.67
N SER A 101 1.21 -25.96 -22.92
CA SER A 101 2.10 -27.12 -23.03
C SER A 101 1.38 -28.40 -22.63
N PHE A 102 0.55 -28.33 -21.59
CA PHE A 102 -0.19 -29.47 -21.07
C PHE A 102 -1.25 -29.97 -22.06
N HIS A 103 -2.07 -29.06 -22.58
CA HIS A 103 -3.06 -29.40 -23.61
C HIS A 103 -2.40 -29.98 -24.86
N ARG A 104 -1.24 -29.47 -25.26
CA ARG A 104 -0.46 -30.03 -26.38
C ARG A 104 -0.04 -31.47 -26.11
N CYS A 105 0.45 -31.77 -24.91
CA CYS A 105 0.86 -33.12 -24.53
C CYS A 105 -0.33 -34.08 -24.43
N ILE A 106 -1.49 -33.64 -23.92
CA ILE A 106 -2.74 -34.41 -23.88
C ILE A 106 -3.20 -34.76 -25.29
N ASN A 107 -3.27 -33.76 -26.18
CA ASN A 107 -3.70 -33.96 -27.57
C ASN A 107 -2.80 -34.93 -28.34
N GLN A 108 -1.52 -34.98 -27.98
CA GLN A 108 -0.54 -35.91 -28.56
C GLN A 108 -0.50 -37.28 -27.85
N LYS A 109 -1.34 -37.49 -26.82
CA LYS A 109 -1.36 -38.69 -25.97
C LYS A 109 0.02 -39.06 -25.40
N ARG A 110 0.86 -38.05 -25.15
CA ARG A 110 2.25 -38.25 -24.73
C ARG A 110 2.38 -38.69 -23.28
N ASN A 111 1.47 -38.26 -22.41
CA ASN A 111 1.54 -38.59 -20.99
C ASN A 111 0.16 -38.74 -20.34
N PRO A 112 -0.50 -39.89 -20.53
CA PRO A 112 -1.82 -40.16 -19.92
C PRO A 112 -1.76 -40.24 -18.39
N GLU A 113 -0.59 -40.52 -17.81
CA GLU A 113 -0.44 -40.59 -16.35
C GLU A 113 -0.48 -39.21 -15.70
N ASP A 114 0.19 -38.22 -16.28
CA ASP A 114 0.15 -36.84 -15.79
C ASP A 114 -1.25 -36.21 -15.95
N GLU A 115 -1.98 -36.57 -17.03
CA GLU A 115 -3.38 -36.17 -17.20
C GLU A 115 -4.27 -36.79 -16.12
N ALA A 116 -4.14 -38.09 -15.87
CA ALA A 116 -4.88 -38.79 -14.83
C ALA A 116 -4.55 -38.24 -13.42
N LEU A 117 -3.29 -37.88 -13.18
CA LEU A 117 -2.85 -37.23 -11.96
C LEU A 117 -3.51 -35.87 -11.78
N TYR A 118 -3.46 -34.99 -12.80
CA TYR A 118 -4.12 -33.70 -12.75
C TYR A 118 -5.62 -33.84 -12.47
N GLN A 119 -6.33 -34.68 -13.22
CA GLN A 119 -7.77 -34.92 -13.02
C GLN A 119 -8.10 -35.50 -11.63
N LYS A 120 -7.18 -36.28 -11.05
CA LYS A 120 -7.32 -36.77 -9.68
C LYS A 120 -7.17 -35.63 -8.68
N LEU A 121 -6.10 -34.84 -8.79
CA LEU A 121 -5.84 -33.70 -7.92
C LEU A 121 -7.00 -32.71 -7.97
N ASP A 122 -7.45 -32.33 -9.17
CA ASP A 122 -8.56 -31.41 -9.37
C ASP A 122 -9.85 -31.89 -8.67
N ARG A 123 -10.21 -33.17 -8.85
CA ARG A 123 -11.36 -33.78 -8.15
C ARG A 123 -11.19 -33.78 -6.64
N GLU A 124 -10.01 -34.10 -6.15
CA GLU A 124 -9.72 -34.14 -4.71
C GLU A 124 -9.77 -32.74 -4.07
N PHE A 125 -9.26 -31.72 -4.76
CA PHE A 125 -9.37 -30.32 -4.33
C PHE A 125 -10.82 -29.81 -4.39
N VAL A 126 -11.58 -30.13 -5.43
CA VAL A 126 -13.00 -29.75 -5.52
C VAL A 126 -13.81 -30.44 -4.42
N SER A 127 -13.73 -31.76 -4.29
CA SER A 127 -14.60 -32.53 -3.39
C SER A 127 -14.33 -32.31 -1.90
N ARG A 128 -13.09 -32.02 -1.50
CA ARG A 128 -12.72 -31.93 -0.08
C ARG A 128 -12.59 -30.51 0.42
N VAL A 129 -12.46 -29.56 -0.49
CA VAL A 129 -12.13 -28.18 -0.15
C VAL A 129 -13.28 -27.27 -0.56
N ILE A 130 -13.84 -27.43 -1.74
CA ILE A 130 -14.99 -26.64 -2.21
C ILE A 130 -16.27 -27.14 -1.52
N CYS A 131 -17.07 -26.21 -1.04
CA CYS A 131 -18.38 -26.50 -0.45
C CYS A 131 -19.27 -27.11 -1.53
N GLU A 132 -19.68 -28.37 -1.36
CA GLU A 132 -20.65 -28.99 -2.27
C GLU A 132 -21.96 -28.18 -2.27
N GLU A 133 -22.54 -27.98 -3.44
CA GLU A 133 -23.78 -27.21 -3.59
C GLU A 133 -24.89 -27.79 -2.68
N GLY A 134 -25.45 -26.94 -1.82
CA GLY A 134 -26.46 -27.35 -0.83
C GLY A 134 -25.91 -27.97 0.47
N LYS A 135 -24.58 -28.06 0.65
CA LYS A 135 -23.95 -28.50 1.91
C LYS A 135 -23.09 -27.39 2.53
N ALA A 136 -23.05 -27.36 3.86
CA ALA A 136 -22.14 -26.46 4.57
C ALA A 136 -20.69 -26.89 4.32
N CYS A 137 -19.80 -25.92 4.09
CA CYS A 137 -18.36 -26.16 4.00
C CYS A 137 -17.85 -26.82 5.29
N VAL A 138 -16.88 -27.74 5.18
CA VAL A 138 -16.21 -28.31 6.35
C VAL A 138 -15.54 -27.21 7.19
N ASP A 139 -14.93 -26.22 6.53
CA ASP A 139 -14.52 -24.96 7.14
C ASP A 139 -15.35 -23.80 6.55
N PRO A 140 -16.12 -23.06 7.37
CA PRO A 140 -16.96 -21.98 6.87
C PRO A 140 -16.16 -20.83 6.25
N ASP A 141 -14.90 -20.63 6.65
CA ASP A 141 -14.06 -19.61 6.06
C ASP A 141 -13.57 -20.00 4.67
N PHE A 142 -13.64 -21.27 4.27
CA PHE A 142 -13.22 -21.67 2.91
C PHE A 142 -14.01 -20.95 1.83
N SER A 143 -15.29 -20.66 2.07
CA SER A 143 -16.13 -19.86 1.16
C SER A 143 -15.58 -18.45 0.88
N LYS A 144 -14.65 -17.96 1.71
CA LYS A 144 -13.97 -16.67 1.58
C LYS A 144 -12.62 -16.78 0.86
N TRP A 145 -12.21 -17.99 0.49
CA TRP A 145 -11.02 -18.25 -0.29
C TRP A 145 -11.38 -18.62 -1.72
N ARG A 146 -10.59 -18.10 -2.66
CA ARG A 146 -10.60 -18.48 -4.05
C ARG A 146 -9.46 -19.44 -4.32
N LEU A 147 -9.80 -20.68 -4.61
CA LEU A 147 -8.86 -21.70 -5.08
C LEU A 147 -8.87 -21.75 -6.61
N HIS A 148 -7.70 -21.71 -7.23
CA HIS A 148 -7.58 -21.90 -8.67
C HIS A 148 -6.20 -22.44 -9.06
N TRP A 149 -6.14 -23.09 -10.21
CA TRP A 149 -4.90 -23.54 -10.82
C TRP A 149 -4.33 -22.43 -11.73
N GLU A 150 -3.15 -21.92 -11.38
CA GLU A 150 -2.40 -21.00 -12.24
C GLU A 150 -1.77 -21.74 -13.42
N THR A 151 -1.26 -22.95 -13.16
CA THR A 151 -0.81 -23.92 -14.16
C THR A 151 -1.30 -25.32 -13.76
N PRO A 152 -1.19 -26.36 -14.62
CA PRO A 152 -1.59 -27.72 -14.24
C PRO A 152 -0.89 -28.26 -12.99
N ALA A 153 0.29 -27.73 -12.67
CA ALA A 153 1.07 -28.10 -11.49
C ALA A 153 1.10 -27.03 -10.39
N HIS A 154 0.54 -25.84 -10.60
CA HIS A 154 0.68 -24.72 -9.66
C HIS A 154 -0.69 -24.24 -9.19
N LEU A 155 -0.92 -24.35 -7.89
CA LEU A 155 -2.19 -24.07 -7.25
C LEU A 155 -2.07 -22.82 -6.36
N VAL A 156 -3.06 -21.94 -6.43
CA VAL A 156 -3.10 -20.67 -5.70
C VAL A 156 -4.39 -20.57 -4.90
N LEU A 157 -4.24 -20.22 -3.62
CA LEU A 157 -5.32 -19.89 -2.70
C LEU A 157 -5.24 -18.40 -2.35
N GLU A 158 -6.32 -17.65 -2.60
CA GLU A 158 -6.37 -16.20 -2.38
C GLU A 158 -7.61 -15.78 -1.59
N THR A 159 -7.48 -14.79 -0.72
CA THR A 159 -8.61 -14.21 0.02
C THR A 159 -8.47 -12.70 0.17
N ASP A 160 -9.62 -12.02 0.17
CA ASP A 160 -9.68 -10.58 0.44
C ASP A 160 -9.65 -10.29 1.94
N ILE A 161 -8.79 -9.35 2.34
CA ILE A 161 -8.72 -8.83 3.70
C ILE A 161 -9.74 -7.70 3.86
N SER A 162 -10.97 -8.07 4.20
CA SER A 162 -12.10 -7.14 4.36
C SER A 162 -13.18 -7.70 5.29
N ASP A 163 -14.13 -6.86 5.68
CA ASP A 163 -15.29 -7.28 6.50
C ASP A 163 -16.21 -8.26 5.78
N ARG A 164 -16.19 -8.29 4.44
CA ARG A 164 -16.93 -9.25 3.61
C ARG A 164 -16.13 -10.52 3.32
N GLY A 165 -14.80 -10.45 3.43
CA GLY A 165 -13.87 -11.57 3.31
C GLY A 165 -13.38 -12.01 4.69
N ILE A 166 -12.07 -12.08 4.86
CA ILE A 166 -11.45 -12.34 6.17
C ILE A 166 -10.97 -11.02 6.78
N PRO A 167 -11.40 -10.65 8.00
CA PRO A 167 -11.27 -9.27 8.47
C PRO A 167 -9.83 -8.82 8.77
N THR A 168 -8.91 -9.75 9.02
CA THR A 168 -7.51 -9.46 9.37
C THR A 168 -6.56 -10.47 8.75
N VAL A 169 -5.28 -10.08 8.62
CA VAL A 169 -4.21 -10.96 8.16
C VAL A 169 -4.03 -12.15 9.12
N GLU A 170 -4.12 -11.91 10.43
CA GLU A 170 -4.02 -12.95 11.45
C GLU A 170 -5.17 -13.96 11.35
N ALA A 171 -6.40 -13.48 11.13
CA ALA A 171 -7.54 -14.36 10.89
C ALA A 171 -7.38 -15.16 9.59
N ALA A 172 -6.84 -14.54 8.54
CA ALA A 172 -6.57 -15.21 7.26
C ALA A 172 -5.51 -16.29 7.42
N LYS A 173 -4.39 -16.02 8.10
CA LYS A 173 -3.38 -17.04 8.44
C LYS A 173 -3.98 -18.18 9.27
N LYS A 174 -4.80 -17.87 10.27
CA LYS A 174 -5.48 -18.89 11.08
C LYS A 174 -6.46 -19.73 10.25
N SER A 175 -7.14 -19.14 9.27
CA SER A 175 -8.00 -19.85 8.33
C SER A 175 -7.17 -20.74 7.40
N LEU A 176 -6.08 -20.22 6.84
CA LEU A 176 -5.13 -20.98 6.01
C LEU A 176 -4.58 -22.20 6.75
N HIS A 177 -4.24 -22.06 8.03
CA HIS A 177 -3.77 -23.16 8.86
C HIS A 177 -4.80 -24.30 8.98
N ARG A 178 -6.09 -23.96 9.15
CA ARG A 178 -7.17 -24.95 9.21
C ARG A 178 -7.38 -25.61 7.85
N ILE A 179 -7.30 -24.84 6.76
CA ILE A 179 -7.38 -25.36 5.39
C ILE A 179 -6.21 -26.31 5.10
N ASN A 180 -4.98 -25.94 5.50
CA ASN A 180 -3.81 -26.81 5.41
C ASN A 180 -3.99 -28.09 6.21
N ALA A 181 -4.57 -28.04 7.41
CA ALA A 181 -4.85 -29.24 8.20
C ALA A 181 -5.84 -30.19 7.48
N LEU A 182 -6.82 -29.65 6.77
CA LEU A 182 -7.73 -30.44 5.92
C LEU A 182 -6.99 -31.02 4.69
N LEU A 183 -6.18 -30.19 4.03
CA LEU A 183 -5.44 -30.51 2.81
C LEU A 183 -4.29 -31.51 2.98
N LYS A 184 -3.63 -31.51 4.15
CA LYS A 184 -2.59 -32.49 4.51
C LYS A 184 -3.09 -33.93 4.36
N ASN A 185 -4.40 -34.16 4.45
CA ASN A 185 -5.04 -35.47 4.28
C ASN A 185 -5.47 -35.78 2.83
N VAL A 186 -5.21 -34.87 1.89
CA VAL A 186 -5.64 -34.95 0.49
C VAL A 186 -4.44 -35.22 -0.40
N VAL A 187 -3.41 -34.37 -0.34
CA VAL A 187 -2.19 -34.53 -1.13
C VAL A 187 -0.99 -34.40 -0.21
N TYR A 188 -0.31 -35.53 0.02
CA TYR A 188 0.93 -35.54 0.81
C TYR A 188 1.92 -34.51 0.22
N GLY A 189 2.41 -33.57 1.02
CA GLY A 189 3.34 -32.52 0.55
C GLY A 189 2.72 -31.32 -0.19
N ALA A 190 1.41 -31.27 -0.43
CA ALA A 190 0.76 -30.04 -0.88
C ALA A 190 0.42 -29.16 0.34
N HIS A 191 1.42 -28.41 0.81
CA HIS A 191 1.26 -27.49 1.93
C HIS A 191 1.37 -26.05 1.46
N PHE A 192 0.34 -25.24 1.72
CA PHE A 192 0.43 -23.81 1.48
C PHE A 192 1.29 -23.15 2.57
N PRO A 193 2.33 -22.39 2.24
CA PRO A 193 3.18 -21.73 3.22
C PRO A 193 2.36 -20.71 4.04
N GLU A 194 2.68 -20.61 5.33
CA GLU A 194 2.02 -19.70 6.29
C GLU A 194 2.91 -18.49 6.67
N ALA A 195 4.20 -18.55 6.32
CA ALA A 195 5.20 -17.52 6.55
C ALA A 195 5.99 -17.21 5.26
N VAL A 196 6.45 -15.96 5.14
CA VAL A 196 7.26 -15.46 3.99
C VAL A 196 8.62 -16.16 3.90
N ALA A 197 9.05 -16.84 4.98
CA ALA A 197 10.41 -17.34 5.11
C ALA A 197 10.45 -18.73 5.77
N GLU A 198 9.89 -19.75 5.12
CA GLU A 198 10.26 -21.15 5.38
C GLU A 198 10.38 -21.91 4.06
N SER A 199 11.57 -21.75 3.45
CA SER A 199 12.31 -22.82 2.75
C SER A 199 11.53 -23.83 1.92
N SER A 200 10.77 -23.37 0.92
CA SER A 200 10.63 -24.12 -0.32
C SER A 200 10.80 -23.14 -1.48
N PRO A 201 11.75 -23.35 -2.41
CA PRO A 201 11.82 -22.54 -3.64
C PRO A 201 10.53 -22.64 -4.48
N ASP A 202 9.64 -23.58 -4.12
CA ASP A 202 8.47 -24.02 -4.87
C ASP A 202 7.14 -23.58 -4.21
N ALA A 203 7.17 -22.72 -3.17
CA ALA A 203 5.95 -22.24 -2.51
C ALA A 203 6.08 -20.78 -2.06
N LEU A 204 5.05 -19.97 -2.34
CA LEU A 204 5.10 -18.52 -2.09
C LEU A 204 3.88 -18.03 -1.31
N PHE A 205 4.16 -17.18 -0.32
CA PHE A 205 3.16 -16.47 0.50
C PHE A 205 3.29 -14.97 0.26
N PHE A 206 2.19 -14.32 -0.12
CA PHE A 206 2.15 -12.89 -0.42
C PHE A 206 1.04 -12.18 0.35
N VAL A 207 1.35 -10.97 0.79
CA VAL A 207 0.38 -10.02 1.31
C VAL A 207 0.40 -8.82 0.37
N ASN A 208 -0.71 -8.62 -0.33
CA ASN A 208 -0.88 -7.44 -1.17
C ASN A 208 -1.33 -6.29 -0.29
N GLU A 209 -0.62 -5.17 -0.39
CA GLU A 209 -0.91 -3.99 0.41
C GLU A 209 -1.17 -2.78 -0.48
N VAL A 210 -2.16 -1.98 -0.09
CA VAL A 210 -2.42 -0.69 -0.72
C VAL A 210 -2.08 0.44 0.25
N PRO A 211 -1.55 1.56 -0.26
CA PRO A 211 -1.34 2.73 0.58
C PRO A 211 -2.68 3.27 1.08
N VAL A 212 -2.78 3.48 2.38
CA VAL A 212 -3.88 4.21 3.00
C VAL A 212 -3.69 5.68 2.66
N GLN A 213 -4.66 6.25 1.93
CA GLN A 213 -4.64 7.68 1.59
C GLN A 213 -4.70 8.52 2.88
N ASN A 214 -3.54 9.01 3.33
CA ASN A 214 -3.43 9.85 4.51
C ASN A 214 -3.59 11.34 4.14
N TYR A 215 -4.83 11.80 3.92
CA TYR A 215 -5.12 13.24 3.76
C TYR A 215 -5.00 14.05 5.09
N GLY A 216 -4.17 13.59 6.04
CA GLY A 216 -4.13 14.08 7.41
C GLY A 216 -3.18 15.24 7.70
N PHE A 217 -2.42 15.72 6.71
CA PHE A 217 -1.48 16.84 6.89
C PHE A 217 -2.15 18.21 7.13
N PRO A 218 -3.24 18.59 6.43
CA PRO A 218 -3.86 19.92 6.55
C PRO A 218 -4.17 20.35 7.99
N LYS A 219 -4.86 19.50 8.74
CA LYS A 219 -5.24 19.75 10.14
C LYS A 219 -4.04 19.72 11.09
N SER A 220 -3.03 18.89 10.77
CA SER A 220 -1.83 18.73 11.58
C SER A 220 -0.93 19.96 11.51
N VAL A 221 -0.74 20.52 10.31
CA VAL A 221 0.06 21.75 10.10
C VAL A 221 -0.59 22.94 10.81
N GLN A 222 -1.91 23.09 10.67
CA GLN A 222 -2.65 24.15 11.36
C GLN A 222 -2.47 24.11 12.88
N HIS A 223 -2.58 22.91 13.47
CA HIS A 223 -2.42 22.71 14.90
C HIS A 223 -1.00 23.05 15.38
N ILE A 224 0.03 22.62 14.64
CA ILE A 224 1.43 22.92 14.97
C ILE A 224 1.69 24.42 14.90
N LEU A 225 1.31 25.09 13.81
CA LEU A 225 1.54 26.54 13.66
C LEU A 225 0.82 27.35 14.73
N LYS A 226 -0.42 26.96 15.08
CA LYS A 226 -1.17 27.56 16.17
C LYS A 226 -0.46 27.37 17.52
N SER A 227 -0.05 26.13 17.83
CA SER A 227 0.63 25.81 19.09
C SER A 227 1.95 26.58 19.24
N LEU A 228 2.75 26.67 18.17
CA LEU A 228 3.99 27.46 18.16
C LEU A 228 3.75 28.96 18.30
N LYS A 229 2.62 29.47 17.77
CA LYS A 229 2.23 30.87 17.94
C LYS A 229 1.82 31.18 19.37
N GLU A 230 1.02 30.32 20.00
CA GLU A 230 0.53 30.49 21.38
C GLU A 230 1.65 30.42 22.42
N THR A 231 2.72 29.68 22.10
CA THR A 231 3.90 29.49 22.96
C THR A 231 5.02 30.51 22.70
N GLY A 232 4.81 31.48 21.81
CA GLY A 232 5.78 32.56 21.53
C GLY A 232 6.93 32.21 20.58
N TYR A 233 6.94 31.01 19.99
CA TYR A 233 7.98 30.60 19.03
C TYR A 233 7.80 31.24 17.65
N LEU A 234 6.61 31.77 17.37
CA LEU A 234 6.30 32.56 16.16
C LEU A 234 5.96 34.02 16.53
N GLU A 235 6.69 34.58 17.50
CA GLU A 235 6.72 36.02 17.78
C GLU A 235 7.07 36.78 16.49
N GLY A 236 6.27 37.78 16.11
CA GLY A 236 6.41 38.51 14.84
C GLY A 236 5.55 38.02 13.66
N MET A 237 4.94 36.83 13.73
CA MET A 237 3.92 36.41 12.75
C MET A 237 2.52 36.87 13.17
N ALA A 238 1.76 37.50 12.28
CA ALA A 238 0.36 37.81 12.50
C ALA A 238 -0.51 36.55 12.40
N TRP A 239 -1.63 36.51 13.11
CA TRP A 239 -2.57 35.38 13.06
C TRP A 239 -3.09 35.11 11.65
N ASP A 240 -3.25 36.14 10.82
CA ASP A 240 -3.64 35.98 9.41
C ASP A 240 -2.58 35.28 8.57
N GLU A 241 -1.30 35.55 8.82
CA GLU A 241 -0.20 34.86 8.15
C GLU A 241 -0.17 33.37 8.54
N ILE A 242 -0.42 33.06 9.81
CA ILE A 242 -0.56 31.69 10.31
C ILE A 242 -1.74 30.96 9.66
N ARG A 243 -2.92 31.61 9.58
CA ARG A 243 -4.11 31.05 8.93
C ARG A 243 -3.87 30.79 7.44
N ASN A 244 -3.23 31.74 6.74
CA ASN A 244 -2.90 31.59 5.33
C ASN A 244 -1.88 30.47 5.09
N ALA A 245 -0.86 30.36 5.95
CA ALA A 245 0.11 29.28 5.90
C ALA A 245 -0.54 27.90 6.09
N ALA A 246 -1.43 27.78 7.07
CA ALA A 246 -2.18 26.57 7.33
C ALA A 246 -3.14 26.20 6.18
N ALA A 247 -3.87 27.18 5.63
CA ALA A 247 -4.79 26.96 4.52
C ALA A 247 -4.06 26.48 3.26
N LEU A 248 -2.88 27.05 2.98
CA LEU A 248 -2.07 26.68 1.81
C LEU A 248 -1.45 25.30 1.97
N ALA A 249 -0.96 24.95 3.16
CA ALA A 249 -0.55 23.58 3.49
C ALA A 249 -1.73 22.59 3.40
N GLY A 250 -2.94 23.08 3.66
CA GLY A 250 -4.16 22.29 3.65
C GLY A 250 -4.71 21.93 2.26
N ALA A 251 -4.41 22.74 1.25
CA ALA A 251 -4.85 22.52 -0.14
C ALA A 251 -4.02 21.45 -0.88
N GLY A 252 -3.50 20.44 -0.17
CA GLY A 252 -2.53 19.46 -0.68
C GLY A 252 -1.09 19.97 -0.68
N ARG A 253 -0.88 21.28 -0.54
CA ARG A 253 0.35 22.08 -0.40
C ARG A 253 1.50 21.47 0.42
N CYS A 254 2.36 20.59 -0.10
CA CYS A 254 3.45 20.01 0.71
C CYS A 254 4.61 20.95 1.00
N LEU A 255 4.70 22.06 0.28
CA LEU A 255 5.77 23.03 0.42
C LEU A 255 5.14 24.42 0.45
N TYR A 256 5.30 25.11 1.57
CA TYR A 256 4.83 26.48 1.71
C TYR A 256 5.93 27.40 2.23
N PHE A 257 5.89 28.64 1.77
CA PHE A 257 6.85 29.69 2.07
C PHE A 257 6.08 30.96 2.39
N VAL A 258 6.41 31.62 3.51
CA VAL A 258 5.94 32.97 3.82
C VAL A 258 6.92 33.95 3.14
N PRO A 259 6.55 34.67 2.06
CA PRO A 259 7.50 35.55 1.39
C PRO A 259 7.53 36.95 2.00
N GLU A 260 8.73 37.48 2.19
CA GLU A 260 8.99 38.92 2.14
C GLU A 260 10.17 39.17 1.19
N GLY A 261 10.08 40.17 0.30
CA GLY A 261 11.15 40.51 -0.67
C GLY A 261 11.27 39.61 -1.91
N CYS A 262 10.68 38.40 -1.94
CA CYS A 262 10.62 37.59 -3.16
C CYS A 262 9.52 38.13 -4.09
N GLY A 263 9.90 38.64 -5.27
CA GLY A 263 9.05 39.42 -6.19
C GLY A 263 7.82 38.72 -6.79
N LYS A 264 7.45 37.52 -6.34
CA LYS A 264 6.21 36.83 -6.72
C LYS A 264 5.63 36.14 -5.48
N LYS A 265 4.31 36.25 -5.28
CA LYS A 265 3.53 35.35 -4.41
C LYS A 265 3.60 33.94 -5.01
N SER A 266 4.73 33.27 -4.89
CA SER A 266 4.97 31.95 -5.46
C SER A 266 4.24 30.91 -4.63
N ALA A 267 2.99 30.65 -5.03
CA ALA A 267 2.29 29.42 -4.72
C ALA A 267 3.08 28.24 -5.33
N TRP A 268 3.82 27.50 -4.51
CA TRP A 268 4.49 26.28 -4.96
C TRP A 268 3.56 25.07 -4.89
N THR A 269 3.62 24.24 -5.92
CA THR A 269 2.83 23.02 -6.09
C THR A 269 3.45 21.83 -5.36
N THR A 270 2.60 20.85 -5.06
CA THR A 270 2.96 19.52 -4.59
C THR A 270 3.86 18.81 -5.60
N GLY A 271 5.14 18.66 -5.28
CA GLY A 271 6.00 17.68 -5.93
C GLY A 271 6.34 16.62 -4.91
N SER A 272 5.81 15.40 -5.06
CA SER A 272 6.04 14.31 -4.11
C SER A 272 7.50 13.88 -4.00
N ASN A 273 8.42 14.38 -4.84
CA ASN A 273 9.82 13.96 -4.91
C ASN A 273 10.82 15.11 -5.17
N ALA A 274 10.51 16.37 -4.82
CA ALA A 274 11.49 17.45 -5.02
C ALA A 274 12.74 17.23 -4.15
N SER A 275 13.86 16.90 -4.78
CA SER A 275 14.99 16.29 -4.07
C SER A 275 16.05 17.28 -3.58
N ARG A 276 15.91 18.59 -3.82
CA ARG A 276 16.64 19.62 -3.06
C ARG A 276 15.95 20.98 -3.16
N ILE A 277 15.86 21.70 -2.04
CA ILE A 277 15.53 23.14 -2.03
C ILE A 277 16.82 23.87 -1.68
N ARG A 278 17.22 24.82 -2.52
CA ARG A 278 18.31 25.76 -2.26
C ARG A 278 17.74 27.14 -2.08
N PHE A 279 18.46 28.00 -1.36
CA PHE A 279 18.09 29.41 -1.22
C PHE A 279 19.15 30.27 -1.92
N ASP A 280 18.70 31.30 -2.64
CA ASP A 280 19.61 32.31 -3.19
C ASP A 280 20.11 33.27 -2.10
N ASP A 281 20.98 34.22 -2.48
CA ASP A 281 21.51 35.24 -1.56
C ASP A 281 20.41 36.14 -0.95
N ARG A 282 19.23 36.19 -1.58
CA ARG A 282 18.04 36.91 -1.10
C ARG A 282 17.10 36.01 -0.29
N ARG A 283 17.51 34.78 0.02
CA ARG A 283 16.75 33.76 0.75
C ARG A 283 15.47 33.32 0.02
N CYS A 284 15.40 33.50 -1.30
CA CYS A 284 14.30 33.00 -2.12
C CYS A 284 14.54 31.53 -2.49
N PRO A 285 13.51 30.66 -2.40
CA PRO A 285 13.66 29.23 -2.62
C PRO A 285 13.79 28.90 -4.11
N HIS A 286 14.76 28.08 -4.43
CA HIS A 286 14.96 27.41 -5.71
C HIS A 286 14.73 25.90 -5.52
N VAL A 287 13.70 25.37 -6.17
CA VAL A 287 13.41 23.93 -6.15
C VAL A 287 14.20 23.26 -7.26
N GLU A 288 15.13 22.39 -6.89
CA GLU A 288 15.88 21.54 -7.80
C GLU A 288 15.25 20.15 -7.82
N ILE A 289 14.73 19.75 -8.98
CA ILE A 289 14.24 18.39 -9.20
C ILE A 289 15.47 17.56 -9.56
N LEU A 290 16.01 16.79 -8.61
CA LEU A 290 17.01 15.78 -8.94
C LEU A 290 16.27 14.66 -9.68
N ARG A 291 16.65 14.43 -10.93
CA ARG A 291 16.18 13.29 -11.72
C ARG A 291 16.94 12.04 -11.33
#